data_AF-A0A2P7T9N7-F1
#
_entry.id   AF-A0A2P7T9N7-F1
#
_cell.length_a   1.000
_cell.length_b   1.000
_cell.length_c   1.000
_cell.angle_alpha   90.00
_cell.angle_beta   90.00
_cell.angle_gamma   90.00
#
_symmetry.space_group_name_H-M   'P 1'
#
loop_
_entity.id
_entity.type
_entity.pdbx_description
1 polymer ?
#
loop_
_entity_poly.entity_id
_entity_poly.type
_entity_poly.pdbx_seq_one_letter_code
_entity_poly.pdbx_strand_id
1 'polypeptide(L)'
;NIGDTRIWGLDMSLAGTGKVAGLPLTALVGYTWINPTFQNFDTLQNVLSSSDENVLKYRFRHTVKADLEVSIKKFSIGTNFQYYSFMEAIDEAFNRLLPGIQDFREEHSGGAFVIDGRLNYKLTDKANIGFICKNLTNLEYALRPGLIDPPRSYNIRFSYSF
;
A
#
# COMPACT_ATOMS: atom_id res chain seq x y z
N ASN A 1 27.61 -2.59 10.66
CA ASN A 1 27.32 -3.99 10.30
C ASN A 1 25.94 -4.28 10.87
N ILE A 2 24.93 -4.43 10.02
CA ILE A 2 23.57 -4.73 10.50
C ILE A 2 23.67 -6.15 11.04
N GLY A 3 23.39 -6.36 12.33
CA GLY A 3 23.56 -7.66 12.99
C GLY A 3 22.80 -8.79 12.27
N ASP A 4 23.09 -10.04 12.65
CA ASP A 4 22.43 -11.20 12.05
C ASP A 4 20.90 -11.05 12.06
N THR A 5 20.28 -11.00 10.88
CA THR A 5 18.82 -10.89 10.72
C THR A 5 18.27 -12.12 10.02
N ARG A 6 16.97 -12.38 10.22
CA ARG A 6 16.25 -13.45 9.54
C ARG A 6 14.87 -12.95 9.14
N ILE A 7 14.54 -13.09 7.87
CA ILE A 7 13.24 -12.73 7.32
C ILE A 7 12.71 -13.95 6.59
N TRP A 8 11.57 -14.43 7.02
CA TRP A 8 10.82 -15.48 6.34
C TRP A 8 9.36 -15.08 6.31
N GLY A 9 8.57 -15.70 5.44
CA GLY A 9 7.21 -15.26 5.22
C GLY A 9 6.49 -16.10 4.19
N LEU A 10 5.33 -15.60 3.79
CA LEU A 10 4.47 -16.18 2.77
C LEU A 10 4.12 -15.08 1.78
N ASP A 11 4.24 -15.40 0.49
CA ASP A 11 3.86 -14.50 -0.58
C ASP A 11 2.95 -15.26 -1.56
N MET A 12 1.76 -14.73 -1.79
CA MET A 12 0.75 -15.31 -2.65
C MET A 12 0.25 -14.26 -3.62
N SER A 13 0.21 -14.61 -4.90
CA SER A 13 -0.35 -13.74 -5.94
C SER A 13 -1.26 -14.52 -6.88
N LEU A 14 -2.37 -13.89 -7.25
CA LEU A 14 -3.30 -14.35 -8.27
C LEU A 14 -3.42 -13.27 -9.34
N ALA A 15 -3.19 -13.65 -10.60
CA ALA A 15 -3.40 -12.79 -11.75
C ALA A 15 -4.28 -13.53 -12.77
N GLY A 16 -5.32 -12.87 -13.28
CA GLY A 16 -6.17 -13.51 -14.26
C GLY A 16 -7.29 -12.64 -14.80
N THR A 17 -7.92 -13.16 -15.84
CA THR A 17 -9.11 -12.59 -16.48
C THR A 17 -10.27 -13.57 -16.35
N GLY A 18 -11.47 -13.06 -16.10
CA GLY A 18 -12.67 -13.86 -15.95
C GLY A 18 -13.93 -13.05 -16.25
N LYS A 19 -15.05 -13.48 -15.66
CA LYS A 19 -16.33 -12.76 -15.74
C LYS A 19 -16.97 -12.65 -14.36
N VAL A 20 -17.53 -11.49 -14.06
CA VAL A 20 -18.38 -11.26 -12.89
C VAL A 20 -19.74 -10.76 -13.37
N ALA A 21 -20.82 -11.46 -12.99
CA ALA A 21 -22.17 -11.19 -13.51
C ALA A 21 -22.24 -11.07 -15.06
N GLY A 22 -21.44 -11.87 -15.77
CA GLY A 22 -21.34 -11.85 -17.24
C GLY A 22 -20.44 -10.76 -17.84
N LEU A 23 -19.94 -9.83 -17.03
CA LEU A 23 -19.05 -8.74 -17.47
C LEU A 23 -17.57 -9.16 -17.39
N PRO A 24 -16.73 -8.87 -18.41
CA PRO A 24 -15.30 -9.11 -18.34
C PRO A 24 -14.65 -8.45 -17.12
N LEU A 25 -13.91 -9.25 -16.36
CA LEU A 25 -13.16 -8.84 -15.17
C LEU A 25 -11.67 -9.17 -15.39
N THR A 26 -10.79 -8.24 -15.07
CA THR A 26 -9.37 -8.49 -14.87
C THR A 26 -9.05 -8.28 -13.39
N ALA A 27 -8.27 -9.18 -12.80
CA ALA A 27 -7.90 -9.11 -11.40
C ALA A 27 -6.42 -9.45 -11.21
N LEU A 28 -5.73 -8.64 -10.41
CA LEU A 28 -4.42 -8.92 -9.85
C LEU A 28 -4.52 -8.74 -8.34
N VAL A 29 -4.32 -9.81 -7.58
CA VAL A 29 -4.42 -9.80 -6.12
C VAL A 29 -3.15 -10.40 -5.54
N GLY A 30 -2.57 -9.75 -4.55
CA GLY A 30 -1.37 -10.19 -3.85
C GLY A 30 -1.54 -10.02 -2.35
N TYR A 31 -1.04 -11.00 -1.60
CA TYR A 31 -0.88 -10.93 -0.17
C TYR A 31 0.51 -11.38 0.22
N THR A 32 1.20 -10.53 0.97
CA THR A 32 2.52 -10.81 1.50
C THR A 32 2.45 -10.71 3.02
N TRP A 33 2.91 -11.77 3.68
CA TRP A 33 3.20 -11.76 5.10
C TRP A 33 4.68 -12.02 5.33
N ILE A 34 5.30 -11.23 6.20
CA ILE A 34 6.69 -11.42 6.60
C ILE A 34 6.81 -11.43 8.13
N ASN A 35 7.77 -12.21 8.61
CA ASN A 35 8.26 -12.20 9.97
C ASN A 35 9.73 -11.75 9.99
N PRO A 36 9.99 -10.43 10.00
CA PRO A 36 11.33 -9.89 9.91
C PRO A 36 11.91 -9.68 11.31
N THR A 37 12.88 -10.48 11.73
CA THR A 37 13.44 -10.40 13.10
C THR A 37 14.97 -10.33 13.08
N PHE A 38 15.56 -9.80 14.16
CA PHE A 38 16.96 -10.04 14.46
C PHE A 38 17.14 -11.49 14.93
N GLN A 39 18.24 -12.14 14.56
CA GLN A 39 18.61 -13.46 15.09
C GLN A 39 19.13 -13.33 16.52
N ASN A 40 19.85 -12.25 16.82
CA ASN A 40 20.27 -11.85 18.15
C ASN A 40 19.66 -10.48 18.48
N PHE A 41 18.58 -10.45 19.25
CA PHE A 41 17.95 -9.22 19.71
C PHE A 41 18.49 -8.83 21.08
N ASP A 42 19.52 -7.98 21.07
CA ASP A 42 20.20 -7.51 22.27
C ASP A 42 19.54 -6.23 22.82
N THR A 43 20.02 -5.80 24.00
CA THR A 43 19.54 -4.58 24.66
C THR A 43 19.77 -3.33 23.82
N LEU A 44 20.81 -3.30 22.99
CA LEU A 44 21.09 -2.17 22.11
C LEU A 44 20.01 -2.06 21.01
N GLN A 45 19.68 -3.16 20.34
CA GLN A 45 18.62 -3.16 19.33
C GLN A 45 17.26 -2.79 19.92
N ASN A 46 16.96 -3.28 21.13
CA ASN A 46 15.73 -2.95 21.83
C ASN A 46 15.63 -1.44 22.11
N VAL A 47 16.66 -0.83 22.72
CA VAL A 47 16.66 0.61 23.06
C VAL A 47 16.64 1.52 21.82
N LEU A 48 17.18 1.06 20.69
CA LEU A 48 17.17 1.82 19.43
C LEU A 48 15.87 1.65 18.63
N SER A 49 15.00 0.72 19.02
CA SER A 49 13.72 0.43 18.38
C SER A 49 12.58 1.15 19.10
N SER A 50 11.60 1.63 18.34
CA SER A 50 10.35 2.16 18.91
C SER A 50 9.36 1.08 19.35
N SER A 51 9.77 -0.19 19.34
CA SER A 51 8.95 -1.35 19.68
C SER A 51 9.77 -2.30 20.53
N ASP A 52 9.15 -2.79 21.60
CA ASP A 52 9.72 -3.79 22.51
C ASP A 52 9.79 -5.20 21.89
N GLU A 53 9.12 -5.41 20.76
CA GLU A 53 9.11 -6.66 20.02
C GLU A 53 10.33 -6.79 19.10
N ASN A 54 10.81 -8.03 18.91
CA ASN A 54 11.90 -8.32 17.98
C ASN A 54 11.41 -8.27 16.52
N VAL A 55 11.17 -7.07 16.02
CA VAL A 55 10.75 -6.81 14.64
C VAL A 55 11.69 -5.80 13.99
N LEU A 56 12.14 -6.08 12.77
CA LEU A 56 13.00 -5.16 12.05
C LEU A 56 12.27 -3.85 11.74
N LYS A 57 12.98 -2.75 11.94
CA LYS A 57 12.50 -1.40 11.66
C LYS A 57 12.02 -1.25 10.20
N TYR A 58 11.02 -0.41 10.01
CA TYR A 58 10.50 0.00 8.70
C TYR A 58 9.87 -1.12 7.87
N ARG A 59 9.30 -2.14 8.53
CA ARG A 59 8.64 -3.27 7.88
C ARG A 59 7.16 -3.32 8.21
N PHE A 60 6.35 -3.56 7.18
CA PHE A 60 4.96 -3.99 7.32
C PHE A 60 4.93 -5.52 7.32
N ARG A 61 4.34 -6.11 8.35
CA ARG A 61 4.24 -7.57 8.45
C ARG A 61 3.18 -8.13 7.52
N HIS A 62 2.10 -7.38 7.26
CA HIS A 62 1.06 -7.77 6.32
C HIS A 62 0.89 -6.68 5.26
N THR A 63 0.89 -7.08 3.99
CA THR A 63 0.56 -6.21 2.87
C THR A 63 -0.42 -6.93 1.96
N VAL A 64 -1.52 -6.25 1.59
CA VAL A 64 -2.46 -6.73 0.56
C VAL A 64 -2.46 -5.71 -0.56
N LYS A 65 -2.43 -6.17 -1.80
CA LYS A 65 -2.63 -5.33 -2.98
C LYS A 65 -3.62 -6.00 -3.92
N ALA A 66 -4.65 -5.30 -4.35
CA ALA A 66 -5.62 -5.81 -5.30
C ALA A 66 -5.96 -4.75 -6.34
N ASP A 67 -5.76 -5.07 -7.61
CA ASP A 67 -6.20 -4.26 -8.76
C ASP A 67 -7.28 -5.04 -9.51
N LEU A 68 -8.48 -4.46 -9.57
CA LEU A 68 -9.64 -5.07 -10.21
C LEU A 68 -10.16 -4.12 -11.28
N GLU A 69 -10.48 -4.64 -12.46
CA GLU A 69 -11.09 -3.85 -13.54
C GLU A 69 -12.22 -4.62 -14.23
N VAL A 70 -13.39 -4.01 -14.28
CA VAL A 70 -14.57 -4.54 -14.98
C VAL A 70 -14.85 -3.69 -16.20
N SER A 71 -15.08 -4.34 -17.35
CA SER A 71 -15.43 -3.66 -18.59
C SER A 71 -16.91 -3.83 -18.94
N ILE A 72 -17.59 -2.72 -19.22
CA ILE A 72 -19.01 -2.63 -19.56
C ILE A 72 -19.17 -1.84 -20.85
N LYS A 73 -19.31 -2.54 -21.98
CA LYS A 73 -19.40 -1.94 -23.32
C LYS A 73 -18.22 -1.00 -23.59
N LYS A 74 -18.46 0.32 -23.59
CA LYS A 74 -17.45 1.37 -23.82
C LYS A 74 -16.78 1.87 -22.53
N PHE A 75 -17.23 1.42 -21.37
CA PHE A 75 -16.68 1.83 -20.08
C PHE A 75 -15.78 0.74 -19.50
N SER A 76 -14.75 1.14 -18.78
CA SER A 76 -13.99 0.26 -17.88
C SER A 76 -13.88 0.94 -16.52
N ILE A 77 -14.31 0.24 -15.48
CA ILE A 77 -14.28 0.70 -14.10
C ILE A 77 -13.23 -0.12 -13.37
N GLY A 78 -12.20 0.54 -12.87
CA GLY A 78 -11.10 -0.08 -12.13
C GLY A 78 -11.01 0.45 -10.70
N THR A 79 -10.51 -0.39 -9.81
CA THR A 79 -10.19 -0.02 -8.43
C THR A 79 -8.87 -0.66 -8.03
N ASN A 80 -8.08 0.05 -7.25
CA ASN A 80 -6.85 -0.45 -6.65
C ASN A 80 -6.96 -0.34 -5.13
N PHE A 81 -6.83 -1.45 -4.43
CA PHE A 81 -6.83 -1.53 -2.97
C PHE A 81 -5.41 -1.86 -2.49
N GLN A 82 -4.92 -1.09 -1.53
CA GLN A 82 -3.63 -1.33 -0.89
C GLN A 82 -3.83 -1.29 0.61
N TYR A 83 -3.51 -2.38 1.28
CA TYR A 83 -3.47 -2.46 2.74
C TYR A 83 -2.03 -2.66 3.20
N TYR A 84 -1.64 -1.90 4.20
CA TYR A 84 -0.39 -2.07 4.94
C TYR A 84 -0.75 -2.21 6.41
N SER A 85 -0.22 -3.22 7.11
CA SER A 85 -0.32 -3.28 8.57
C SER A 85 0.32 -2.05 9.22
N PHE A 86 0.14 -1.87 10.51
CA PHE A 86 0.92 -0.89 11.24
C PHE A 86 2.43 -1.20 11.13
N MET A 87 3.25 -0.16 11.03
CA MET A 87 4.70 -0.28 11.07
C MET A 87 5.14 -0.28 12.52
N GLU A 88 5.32 -1.48 13.09
CA GLU A 88 5.57 -1.70 14.52
C GLU A 88 6.85 -0.98 14.99
N ALA A 89 7.95 -1.15 14.26
CA ALA A 89 9.26 -0.63 14.65
C ALA A 89 9.79 0.46 13.69
N ILE A 90 10.29 1.54 14.26
CA ILE A 90 11.12 2.58 13.62
C ILE A 90 12.32 2.89 14.51
N ASP A 91 13.26 3.74 14.06
CA ASP A 91 14.29 4.27 14.96
C ASP A 91 13.65 5.11 16.07
N GLU A 92 13.89 4.73 17.32
CA GLU A 92 13.35 5.42 18.50
C GLU A 92 13.80 6.89 18.57
N ALA A 93 14.97 7.19 18.00
CA ALA A 93 15.45 8.56 17.83
C ALA A 93 14.46 9.45 17.05
N PHE A 94 13.66 8.89 16.12
CA PHE A 94 12.66 9.69 15.40
C PHE A 94 11.52 10.14 16.30
N ASN A 95 11.04 9.28 17.20
CA ASN A 95 10.02 9.67 18.18
C ASN A 95 10.52 10.79 19.11
N ARG A 96 11.80 10.74 19.49
CA ARG A 96 12.38 11.67 20.48
C ARG A 96 12.89 12.98 19.89
N LEU A 97 13.43 12.95 18.68
CA LEU A 97 14.14 14.09 18.08
C LEU A 97 13.33 14.83 17.01
N LEU A 98 12.35 14.18 16.39
CA LEU A 98 11.53 14.79 15.34
C LEU A 98 10.13 15.08 15.88
N PRO A 99 9.65 16.34 15.80
CA PRO A 99 8.34 16.70 16.34
C PRO A 99 7.21 16.01 15.57
N GLY A 100 6.19 15.56 16.29
CA GLY A 100 4.94 15.02 15.74
C GLY A 100 5.00 13.59 15.20
N ILE A 101 6.16 12.92 15.18
CA ILE A 101 6.27 11.53 14.71
C ILE A 101 5.54 10.56 15.64
N GLN A 102 5.77 10.70 16.94
CA GLN A 102 5.15 9.85 17.95
C GLN A 102 3.64 10.04 17.95
N ASP A 103 3.18 11.29 18.08
CA ASP A 103 1.75 11.65 18.09
C ASP A 103 1.04 11.10 16.84
N PHE A 104 1.60 11.32 15.64
CA PHE A 104 1.02 10.83 14.39
C PHE A 104 0.88 9.30 14.40
N ARG A 105 1.87 8.57 14.91
CA ARG A 105 1.84 7.10 14.97
C ARG A 105 0.84 6.58 15.99
N GLU A 106 0.67 7.27 17.11
CA GLU A 106 -0.33 6.91 18.13
C GLU A 106 -1.75 7.10 17.58
N GLU A 107 -2.00 8.23 16.91
CA GLU A 107 -3.27 8.52 16.22
C GLU A 107 -3.56 7.57 15.05
N HIS A 108 -2.50 7.10 14.36
CA HIS A 108 -2.56 6.21 13.20
C HIS A 108 -1.98 4.82 13.51
N SER A 109 -2.28 4.29 14.69
CA SER A 109 -1.77 3.00 15.18
C SER A 109 -2.37 1.76 14.47
N GLY A 110 -3.35 1.98 13.59
CA GLY A 110 -3.94 0.96 12.72
C GLY A 110 -3.13 0.69 11.45
N GLY A 111 -3.63 -0.21 10.62
CA GLY A 111 -3.15 -0.37 9.25
C GLY A 111 -3.67 0.74 8.32
N ALA A 112 -2.93 1.04 7.26
CA ALA A 112 -3.34 1.99 6.23
C ALA A 112 -4.07 1.26 5.09
N PHE A 113 -5.32 1.64 4.80
CA PHE A 113 -6.11 1.10 3.70
C PHE A 113 -6.41 2.16 2.65
N VAL A 114 -5.63 2.14 1.56
CA VAL A 114 -5.69 3.12 0.48
C VAL A 114 -6.48 2.54 -0.68
N ILE A 115 -7.39 3.35 -1.23
CA ILE A 115 -8.26 2.97 -2.35
C ILE A 115 -8.07 3.98 -3.47
N ASP A 116 -7.74 3.52 -4.67
CA ASP A 116 -7.77 4.33 -5.89
C ASP A 116 -8.92 3.88 -6.79
N GLY A 117 -9.53 4.83 -7.51
CA GLY A 117 -10.59 4.57 -8.49
C GLY A 117 -10.17 4.98 -9.89
N ARG A 118 -10.61 4.23 -10.90
CA ARG A 118 -10.39 4.50 -12.33
C ARG A 118 -11.69 4.34 -13.11
N LEU A 119 -11.99 5.30 -13.99
CA LEU A 119 -13.06 5.21 -14.96
C LEU A 119 -12.49 5.55 -16.33
N ASN A 120 -12.56 4.61 -17.27
CA ASN A 120 -12.17 4.83 -18.66
C ASN A 120 -13.39 4.76 -19.56
N TYR A 121 -13.41 5.58 -20.61
CA TYR A 121 -14.42 5.62 -21.63
C TYR A 121 -13.81 5.60 -23.02
N LYS A 122 -14.10 4.52 -23.75
CA LYS A 122 -13.69 4.30 -25.14
C LYS A 122 -14.59 5.13 -26.08
N LEU A 123 -14.09 6.28 -26.50
CA LEU A 123 -14.75 7.17 -27.47
C LEU A 123 -14.90 6.46 -28.82
N THR A 124 -13.79 5.95 -29.34
CA THR A 124 -13.69 5.17 -30.59
C THR A 124 -12.66 4.05 -30.43
N ASP A 125 -12.47 3.22 -31.45
CA ASP A 125 -11.38 2.22 -31.44
C ASP A 125 -9.97 2.84 -31.41
N LYS A 126 -9.86 4.13 -31.73
CA LYS A 126 -8.61 4.89 -31.72
C LYS A 126 -8.48 5.88 -30.56
N ALA A 127 -9.55 6.17 -29.83
CA ALA A 127 -9.59 7.24 -28.83
C ALA A 127 -10.19 6.79 -27.49
N ASN A 128 -9.53 7.12 -26.38
CA ASN A 128 -9.96 6.80 -25.02
C ASN A 128 -9.74 8.01 -24.09
N ILE A 129 -10.67 8.22 -23.16
CA ILE A 129 -10.52 9.16 -22.06
C ILE A 129 -10.61 8.41 -20.73
N GLY A 130 -9.65 8.65 -19.84
CA GLY A 130 -9.57 8.06 -18.52
C GLY A 130 -9.60 9.13 -17.43
N PHE A 131 -10.33 8.85 -16.37
CA PHE A 131 -10.31 9.59 -15.11
C PHE A 131 -9.81 8.68 -14.00
N ILE A 132 -8.83 9.15 -13.23
CA ILE A 132 -8.21 8.40 -12.13
C ILE A 132 -8.25 9.28 -10.89
N CYS A 133 -8.81 8.75 -9.82
CA CYS A 133 -8.77 9.34 -8.49
C CYS A 133 -7.88 8.48 -7.61
N LYS A 134 -6.73 9.00 -7.20
CA LYS A 134 -5.86 8.33 -6.21
C LYS A 134 -6.27 8.75 -4.80
N ASN A 135 -6.14 7.83 -3.84
CA ASN A 135 -6.56 8.04 -2.45
C ASN A 135 -8.00 8.59 -2.38
N LEU A 136 -8.94 7.80 -2.92
CA LEU A 136 -10.34 8.14 -3.11
C LEU A 136 -11.04 8.59 -1.81
N THR A 137 -10.67 7.96 -0.70
CA THR A 137 -11.17 8.26 0.65
C THR A 137 -10.49 9.46 1.30
N ASN A 138 -9.45 10.02 0.68
CA ASN A 138 -8.62 11.07 1.23
C ASN A 138 -8.06 10.70 2.61
N LEU A 139 -7.62 9.45 2.76
CA LEU A 139 -6.97 8.95 3.96
C LEU A 139 -5.68 9.74 4.19
N GLU A 140 -5.45 10.18 5.42
CA GLU A 140 -4.17 10.66 5.89
C GLU A 140 -3.34 9.46 6.39
N TYR A 141 -2.16 9.26 5.82
CA TYR A 141 -1.31 8.11 6.14
C TYR A 141 0.15 8.41 5.80
N ALA A 142 1.06 7.64 6.40
CA ALA A 142 2.48 7.71 6.11
C ALA A 142 3.06 6.29 6.02
N LEU A 143 3.50 5.89 4.83
CA LEU A 143 4.22 4.62 4.66
C LEU A 143 5.70 4.73 5.06
N ARG A 144 6.17 5.96 5.26
CA ARG A 144 7.52 6.29 5.69
C ARG A 144 7.42 7.22 6.89
N PRO A 145 8.12 6.94 8.00
CA PRO A 145 8.08 7.82 9.17
C PRO A 145 8.51 9.23 8.81
N GLY A 146 7.70 10.22 9.22
CA GLY A 146 7.95 11.64 8.99
C GLY A 146 7.64 12.14 7.59
N LEU A 147 7.05 11.32 6.73
CA LEU A 147 6.62 11.73 5.40
C LEU A 147 5.20 11.24 5.12
N ILE A 148 4.24 12.15 5.28
CA ILE A 148 2.85 11.93 4.91
C ILE A 148 2.77 11.68 3.41
N ASP A 149 2.08 10.61 3.02
CA ASP A 149 1.88 10.27 1.62
C ASP A 149 0.82 11.19 0.97
N PRO A 150 0.81 11.33 -0.36
CA PRO A 150 -0.04 12.30 -1.03
C PRO A 150 -1.53 12.17 -0.67
N PRO A 151 -2.23 13.31 -0.48
CA PRO A 151 -3.68 13.30 -0.30
C PRO A 151 -4.37 12.92 -1.62
N ARG A 152 -5.70 12.95 -1.63
CA ARG A 152 -6.49 12.67 -2.82
C ARG A 152 -6.05 13.51 -4.02
N SER A 153 -5.88 12.86 -5.17
CA SER A 153 -5.53 13.54 -6.42
C SER A 153 -6.33 13.02 -7.60
N TYR A 154 -6.59 13.89 -8.56
CA TYR A 154 -7.38 13.61 -9.76
C TYR A 154 -6.51 13.74 -11.01
N ASN A 155 -6.61 12.76 -11.90
CA ASN A 155 -5.87 12.73 -13.15
C ASN A 155 -6.84 12.46 -14.29
N ILE A 156 -6.76 13.26 -15.36
CA ILE A 156 -7.48 13.03 -16.61
C ILE A 156 -6.45 12.68 -17.67
N ARG A 157 -6.68 11.60 -18.40
CA ARG A 157 -5.82 11.12 -19.49
C ARG A 157 -6.63 10.98 -20.76
N PHE A 158 -6.18 11.60 -21.84
CA PHE A 158 -6.64 11.32 -23.19
C PHE A 158 -5.58 10.50 -23.92
N SER A 159 -6.00 9.51 -24.71
CA SER A 159 -5.10 8.67 -25.49
C SER A 159 -5.67 8.47 -26.89
N TYR A 160 -4.81 8.64 -27.91
CA TYR A 160 -5.16 8.49 -29.32
C TYR A 160 -4.09 7.66 -30.06
N SER A 161 -4.54 6.69 -30.85
CA SER A 161 -3.67 5.86 -31.71
C SER A 161 -3.85 6.26 -33.17
N PHE A 162 -2.75 6.65 -33.83
CA PHE A 162 -2.70 7.09 -35.24
C PHE A 162 -2.84 5.91 -36.21
#